data_AF-A0A8R2JSA9-F1
#
_entry.id   AF-A0A8R2JSA9-F1
#
_cell.length_a   1.000
_cell.length_b   1.000
_cell.length_c   1.000
_cell.angle_alpha   90.00
_cell.angle_beta   90.00
_cell.angle_gamma   90.00
#
_symmetry.space_group_name_H-M   'P 1'
#
loop_
_entity.id
_entity.type
_entity.pdbx_description
1 polymer ?
#
loop_
_entity_poly.entity_id
_entity_poly.type
_entity_poly.pdbx_seq_one_letter_code
_entity_poly.pdbx_strand_id
1 'polypeptide(L)' 'MHLCRQYPGVAVLDGLLYAVGGDDGTSTLDSVEFYNPNNNTWTMVTAPMNVARTCLGVVSIDRPLYFKT' A
#
# COMPACT_ATOMS: atom_id res chain seq x y z
N MET A 1 -6.13 3.94 -9.88
CA MET A 1 -5.13 4.50 -8.97
C MET A 1 -5.53 5.94 -8.74
N HIS A 2 -5.53 6.44 -7.51
CA HIS A 2 -6.03 7.79 -7.17
C HIS A 2 -4.93 8.85 -7.16
N LEU A 3 -3.73 8.49 -6.74
CA LEU A 3 -2.57 9.37 -6.73
C LEU A 3 -1.54 8.87 -7.74
N CYS A 4 -0.86 9.78 -8.42
CA CYS A 4 0.35 9.44 -9.13
C CYS A 4 1.40 9.01 -8.10
N ARG A 5 2.15 7.94 -8.37
CA ARG A 5 3.19 7.44 -7.46
C ARG A 5 4.44 7.06 -8.22
N GLN A 6 5.55 7.68 -7.88
CA GLN A 6 6.89 7.26 -8.23
C GLN A 6 7.52 6.53 -7.04
N TYR A 7 8.30 5.49 -7.32
CA TYR A 7 9.00 4.68 -6.33
C TYR A 7 8.15 4.18 -5.14
N PRO A 8 6.88 3.76 -5.34
CA PRO A 8 6.13 3.15 -4.26
C PRO A 8 6.72 1.78 -3.92
N GLY A 9 6.52 1.35 -2.69
CA GLY A 9 6.65 -0.06 -2.38
C GLY A 9 5.38 -0.81 -2.77
N VAL A 10 5.51 -2.04 -3.25
CA VAL A 10 4.36 -2.87 -3.66
C VAL A 10 4.40 -4.24 -3.00
N ALA A 11 3.23 -4.74 -2.61
CA ALA A 11 3.06 -6.09 -2.07
C ALA A 11 1.66 -6.63 -2.36
N VAL A 12 1.53 -7.96 -2.32
CA VAL A 12 0.23 -8.63 -2.42
C VAL A 12 -0.17 -9.14 -1.04
N LEU A 13 -1.39 -8.83 -0.62
CA LEU A 13 -1.98 -9.33 0.63
C LEU A 13 -3.45 -9.67 0.36
N ASP A 14 -3.89 -10.86 0.78
CA ASP A 14 -5.28 -11.33 0.59
C ASP A 14 -5.79 -11.23 -0.86
N GLY A 15 -4.90 -11.42 -1.85
CA GLY A 15 -5.24 -11.32 -3.27
C GLY A 15 -5.41 -9.89 -3.81
N LEU A 16 -5.10 -8.88 -3.00
CA LEU A 16 -5.14 -7.47 -3.38
C LEU A 16 -3.70 -6.94 -3.56
N LEU A 17 -3.50 -6.07 -4.55
CA LEU A 17 -2.20 -5.45 -4.81
C LEU A 17 -2.13 -4.09 -4.11
N TYR A 18 -1.26 -3.94 -3.13
CA TYR A 18 -1.06 -2.70 -2.39
C TYR A 18 0.08 -1.87 -2.99
N ALA A 19 -0.13 -0.57 -3.12
CA ALA A 19 0.87 0.45 -3.40
C ALA A 19 1.02 1.36 -2.17
N VAL A 20 2.21 1.35 -1.57
CA VAL A 20 2.51 1.95 -0.27
C VAL A 20 3.48 3.11 -0.46
N GLY A 21 3.09 4.31 -0.01
CA GLY A 21 3.91 5.51 -0.09
C GLY A 21 4.23 5.92 -1.53
N GLY A 22 5.47 6.34 -1.74
CA GLY A 22 5.99 6.87 -3.00
C GLY A 22 6.06 8.40 -3.00
N ASP A 23 6.13 8.97 -4.19
CA ASP A 23 6.17 10.42 -4.44
C ASP A 23 5.19 10.76 -5.58
N ASP A 24 4.38 11.80 -5.42
CA ASP A 24 3.39 12.20 -6.45
C ASP A 24 3.90 13.25 -7.45
N GLY A 25 5.19 13.57 -7.39
CA GLY A 25 5.84 14.64 -8.14
C GLY A 25 5.84 15.98 -7.40
N THR A 26 5.13 16.09 -6.28
CA THR A 26 5.08 17.29 -5.43
C THR A 26 5.44 17.00 -3.98
N SER A 27 5.08 15.82 -3.46
CA SER A 27 5.28 15.44 -2.08
C SER A 27 5.50 13.93 -1.92
N THR A 28 6.25 13.57 -0.89
CA THR A 28 6.35 12.18 -0.44
C THR A 28 5.04 11.76 0.23
N LEU A 29 4.56 10.58 -0.11
CA LEU A 29 3.27 10.06 0.32
C LEU A 29 3.41 9.15 1.55
N ASP A 30 2.51 9.32 2.51
CA ASP A 30 2.22 8.37 3.60
C ASP A 30 1.02 7.47 3.28
N SER A 31 0.26 7.83 2.25
CA SER A 31 -0.95 7.14 1.84
C SER A 31 -0.66 5.77 1.24
N VAL A 32 -1.65 4.88 1.37
CA VAL A 32 -1.64 3.54 0.79
C VAL A 32 -2.92 3.36 0.00
N GLU A 33 -2.83 2.73 -1.17
CA GLU A 33 -3.99 2.30 -1.93
C GLU A 33 -3.81 0.86 -2.39
N PHE A 34 -4.92 0.14 -2.53
CA PHE A 34 -4.90 -1.22 -3.06
C PHE A 34 -5.77 -1.35 -4.29
N TYR A 35 -5.36 -2.24 -5.19
CA TYR A 35 -6.10 -2.67 -6.34
C TYR A 35 -6.80 -3.99 -6.07
N ASN A 36 -8.10 -4.03 -6.37
CA ASN A 36 -8.90 -5.24 -6.36
C ASN A 36 -9.14 -5.69 -7.82
N PRO A 37 -8.57 -6.83 -8.25
CA PRO A 37 -8.72 -7.32 -9.62
C PRO A 37 -10.14 -7.79 -9.94
N ASN A 38 -10.96 -8.14 -8.94
CA ASN A 38 -12.31 -8.67 -9.17
C ASN A 38 -13.31 -7.62 -9.65
N ASN A 39 -13.12 -6.36 -9.26
CA ASN A 39 -13.96 -5.24 -9.65
C ASN A 39 -13.17 -4.16 -10.41
N ASN A 40 -11.88 -4.38 -10.66
CA ASN A 40 -10.98 -3.48 -11.35
C ASN A 40 -10.94 -2.07 -10.72
N THR A 41 -10.98 -1.98 -9.39
CA THR A 41 -10.93 -0.69 -8.69
C THR A 41 -9.69 -0.54 -7.84
N TRP A 42 -9.26 0.71 -7.70
CA TRP A 42 -8.31 1.12 -6.68
C TRP A 42 -9.08 1.72 -5.52
N THR A 43 -8.64 1.48 -4.28
CA THR A 43 -9.28 1.99 -3.07
C THR A 43 -8.21 2.51 -2.12
N MET A 44 -8.45 3.67 -1.50
CA MET A 44 -7.56 4.21 -0.47
C MET A 44 -7.71 3.44 0.83
N VAL A 45 -6.60 3.09 1.47
CA VAL A 45 -6.59 2.56 2.84
C VAL A 45 -6.87 3.73 3.80
N THR A 46 -7.78 3.51 4.75
CA THR A 46 -8.22 4.55 5.69
C THR A 46 -7.15 4.93 6.71
N ALA A 47 -6.31 3.98 7.11
CA ALA A 47 -5.17 4.21 8.00
C ALA A 47 -3.88 4.38 7.16
N PRO A 48 -3.34 5.60 7.02
CA PRO A 48 -2.07 5.83 6.34
C PRO A 48 -0.88 5.36 7.19
N MET A 49 0.32 5.40 6.62
CA MET A 49 1.54 5.25 7.41
C MET A 49 1.73 6.46 8.35
N ASN A 50 2.38 6.26 9.49
CA ASN A 50 2.68 7.37 10.41
C ASN A 50 3.69 8.39 9.83
N VAL A 51 4.47 7.98 8.83
CA VAL A 51 5.51 8.80 8.21
C VAL A 51 5.52 8.49 6.72
N ALA A 52 5.57 9.54 5.90
CA ALA A 52 5.69 9.44 4.45
C ALA A 52 7.02 8.79 4.04
N ARG A 53 7.01 7.92 3.03
CA ARG A 53 8.17 7.12 2.61
C ARG A 53 8.21 6.97 1.09
N THR A 54 9.40 6.94 0.52
CA THR A 54 9.68 6.63 -0.89
C THR A 54 10.88 5.68 -1.02
N CYS A 55 11.07 5.05 -2.18
CA CYS A 55 12.17 4.12 -2.46
C CYS A 55 12.26 2.95 -1.45
N LEU A 56 11.11 2.39 -1.08
CA LEU A 56 10.98 1.40 -0.01
C LEU A 56 10.70 -0.02 -0.53
N GLY A 57 11.11 -1.03 0.24
CA GLY A 57 10.67 -2.42 0.05
C GLY A 57 9.49 -2.74 0.97
N VAL A 58 8.47 -3.43 0.45
CA VAL A 58 7.31 -3.91 1.24
C VAL A 58 7.25 -5.42 1.14
N VAL A 59 6.95 -6.06 2.26
CA VAL A 59 6.64 -7.49 2.29
C VAL A 59 5.35 -7.66 3.08
N SER A 60 4.48 -8.56 2.62
CA SER A 60 3.37 -9.07 3.42
C SER A 60 3.87 -10.28 4.21
N ILE A 61 3.44 -10.37 5.46
CA ILE A 61 3.70 -11.53 6.32
C ILE A 61 2.37 -11.95 6.89
N ASP A 62 1.94 -13.15 6.54
CA ASP A 62 0.73 -13.73 7.12
C ASP A 62 0.95 -13.94 8.61
N ARG A 63 0.05 -13.40 9.41
CA ARG A 63 0.11 -13.56 10.87
C ARG A 63 -0.14 -15.03 11.20
N PRO A 64 0.77 -15.72 11.93
CA PRO A 64 0.54 -17.10 12.35
C PRO A 64 -0.71 -17.19 13.24
N LEU A 65 -1.56 -18.21 12.98
CA LEU A 65 -2.85 -18.41 13.65
C LEU A 65 -2.75 -18.50 15.19
N TYR A 66 -1.56 -18.75 15.72
CA TYR A 66 -1.29 -18.96 17.16
C TYR A 66 -1.27 -17.66 17.98
N PHE A 67 -1.26 -16.48 17.33
CA PHE A 67 -1.24 -15.18 18.01
C PHE A 67 -2.53 -14.41 17.78
N LYS A 68 -3.65 -14.87 18.34
CA LYS A 68 -4.83 -14.03 18.59
C LYS A 68 -4.75 -13.50 20.03
N THR A 69 -4.59 -12.19 20.17
CA THR A 69 -4.87 -11.44 21.40
C THR A 69 -6.32 -11.00 21.40
#